data_AF-A0A2W4R1U8-F1
#
_entry.id   AF-A0A2W4R1U8-F1
#
_cell.length_a   1.000
_cell.length_b   1.000
_cell.length_c   1.000
_cell.angle_alpha   90.00
_cell.angle_beta   90.00
_cell.angle_gamma   90.00
#
_symmetry.space_group_name_H-M   'P 1'
#
loop_
_entity.id
_entity.type
_entity.pdbx_description
1 polymer ?
#
loop_
_entity_poly.entity_id
_entity_poly.type
_entity_poly.pdbx_seq_one_letter_code
_entity_poly.pdbx_strand_id
1 'polypeptide(L)'
;MKSLSLILLLFSAFIAGCTDESSERRVCEGSDVPYPLVVNDILEIEYGTSFGMCVGYCITWIEASQDKILYTKAGSQDVTPVSCSGPTPCQGWSAKWENLVSDIDIEAFFNLDEVIGCPDCADGGAEWVEITTFQGKHKVTYEYTAPPDAIKPFRDTLFELKESFKCD
;
A
#
# COMPACT_ATOMS: atom_id res chain seq x y z
N MET A 1 67.28 -32.87 8.99
CA MET A 1 67.08 -31.47 9.46
C MET A 1 66.76 -30.62 8.24
N LYS A 2 65.68 -29.84 8.33
CA LYS A 2 65.08 -29.04 7.27
C LYS A 2 65.99 -27.86 6.90
N SER A 3 66.12 -27.53 5.61
CA SER A 3 66.45 -26.17 5.17
C SER A 3 65.81 -25.90 3.81
N LEU A 4 65.21 -24.72 3.75
CA LEU A 4 64.24 -24.19 2.80
C LEU A 4 64.92 -23.20 1.85
N SER A 5 64.54 -23.15 0.57
CA SER A 5 64.46 -21.96 -0.32
C SER A 5 64.55 -22.39 -1.79
N LEU A 6 63.96 -21.76 -2.79
CA LEU A 6 62.91 -20.74 -3.01
C LEU A 6 62.93 -20.52 -4.55
N ILE A 7 61.88 -19.91 -5.12
CA ILE A 7 61.75 -19.30 -6.47
C ILE A 7 60.89 -20.18 -7.42
N LEU A 8 59.57 -19.97 -7.54
CA LEU A 8 58.78 -18.83 -8.10
C LEU A 8 58.67 -18.89 -9.64
N LEU A 9 57.43 -19.03 -10.14
CA LEU A 9 56.87 -18.51 -11.42
C LEU A 9 55.39 -18.98 -11.47
N LEU A 10 54.43 -18.16 -11.01
CA LEU A 10 53.56 -17.29 -11.83
C LEU A 10 52.72 -18.07 -12.85
N PHE A 11 51.38 -18.05 -12.71
CA PHE A 11 50.50 -17.33 -13.64
C PHE A 11 49.01 -17.40 -13.22
N SER A 12 48.42 -16.21 -13.19
CA SER A 12 47.02 -15.83 -13.45
C SER A 12 45.88 -16.41 -12.60
N ALA A 13 45.38 -15.52 -11.76
CA ALA A 13 44.02 -15.38 -11.26
C ALA A 13 42.92 -15.88 -12.21
N PHE A 14 42.00 -16.67 -11.65
CA PHE A 14 40.58 -16.57 -11.94
C PHE A 14 39.86 -16.37 -10.60
N ILE A 15 39.88 -15.13 -10.12
CA ILE A 15 38.87 -14.70 -9.15
C ILE A 15 37.60 -14.63 -9.98
N ALA A 16 36.72 -15.62 -9.82
CA ALA A 16 35.35 -15.52 -10.29
C ALA A 16 34.77 -14.27 -9.61
N GLY A 17 34.66 -13.22 -10.42
CA GLY A 17 34.23 -11.91 -9.99
C GLY A 17 32.74 -11.89 -9.68
N CYS A 18 32.44 -10.93 -8.82
CA CYS A 18 31.20 -10.19 -8.69
C CYS A 18 29.98 -10.96 -8.19
N THR A 19 29.65 -10.64 -6.93
CA THR A 19 28.33 -10.73 -6.33
C THR A 19 27.27 -10.14 -7.24
N ASP A 20 26.34 -10.96 -7.70
CA ASP A 20 25.07 -10.48 -8.24
C ASP A 20 24.03 -10.62 -7.12
N GLU A 21 23.99 -9.61 -6.27
CA GLU A 21 22.80 -9.31 -5.47
C GLU A 21 21.93 -8.40 -6.34
N SER A 22 21.41 -8.93 -7.45
CA SER A 22 20.26 -8.31 -8.10
C SER A 22 19.05 -8.60 -7.22
N SER A 23 18.65 -7.60 -6.45
CA SER A 23 17.34 -7.58 -5.83
C SER A 23 16.31 -7.92 -6.91
N GLU A 24 15.56 -9.00 -6.72
CA GLU A 24 14.48 -9.44 -7.61
C GLU A 24 13.40 -8.35 -7.71
N ARG A 25 13.62 -7.36 -8.58
CA ARG A 25 12.60 -6.43 -9.02
C ARG A 25 11.85 -7.15 -10.13
N ARG A 26 10.70 -7.74 -9.79
CA ARG A 26 9.83 -8.47 -10.74
C ARG A 26 9.30 -7.50 -11.80
N VAL A 27 10.03 -7.39 -12.90
CA VAL A 27 9.54 -6.86 -14.17
C VAL A 27 8.51 -7.84 -14.70
N CYS A 28 7.29 -7.37 -14.97
CA CYS A 28 6.26 -8.19 -15.59
C CYS A 28 6.76 -8.63 -16.97
N GLU A 29 6.87 -9.94 -17.18
CA GLU A 29 7.41 -10.51 -18.42
C GLU A 29 6.57 -10.00 -19.60
N GLY A 30 7.20 -9.26 -20.52
CA GLY A 30 6.55 -8.69 -21.71
C GLY A 30 6.07 -7.23 -21.60
N SER A 31 6.49 -6.48 -20.59
CA SER A 31 6.18 -5.05 -20.46
C SER A 31 7.41 -4.17 -20.67
N ASP A 32 7.68 -3.76 -21.91
CA ASP A 32 8.65 -2.69 -22.24
C ASP A 32 8.10 -1.29 -21.89
N VAL A 33 7.37 -1.18 -20.77
CA VAL A 33 6.94 0.12 -20.24
C VAL A 33 8.00 0.55 -19.23
N PRO A 34 8.66 1.71 -19.43
CA PRO A 34 9.48 2.30 -18.40
C PRO A 34 8.60 2.46 -17.16
N TYR A 35 8.99 1.81 -16.05
CA TYR A 35 8.35 2.05 -14.77
C TYR A 35 8.26 3.57 -14.57
N PRO A 36 7.06 4.12 -14.34
CA PRO A 36 6.94 5.54 -14.10
C PRO A 36 7.73 5.88 -12.86
N LEU A 37 8.62 6.85 -13.03
CA LEU A 37 9.32 7.50 -11.95
C LEU A 37 8.27 7.94 -10.92
N VAL A 38 8.48 7.59 -9.65
CA VAL A 38 7.63 7.94 -8.51
C VAL A 38 7.11 9.37 -8.68
N VAL A 39 5.83 9.50 -9.03
CA VAL A 39 5.23 10.76 -9.50
C VAL A 39 4.71 11.62 -8.33
N ASN A 40 4.74 11.10 -7.12
CA ASN A 40 4.25 11.74 -5.90
C ASN A 40 4.91 11.15 -4.65
N ASP A 41 4.79 11.88 -3.54
CA ASP A 41 5.36 11.49 -2.24
C ASP A 41 4.49 10.47 -1.46
N ILE A 42 3.41 9.94 -2.05
CA ILE A 42 2.47 9.02 -1.40
C ILE A 42 3.04 7.59 -1.46
N LEU A 43 3.25 7.02 -0.28
CA LEU A 43 3.78 5.66 -0.10
C LEU A 43 2.67 4.63 0.04
N GLU A 44 1.62 4.98 0.77
CA GLU A 44 0.52 4.08 1.10
C GLU A 44 -0.76 4.89 1.36
N ILE A 45 -1.89 4.32 0.95
CA ILE A 45 -3.23 4.79 1.27
C ILE A 45 -3.96 3.66 1.97
N GLU A 46 -4.41 3.91 3.20
CA GLU A 46 -5.39 3.08 3.87
C GLU A 46 -6.78 3.66 3.64
N TYR A 47 -7.74 2.82 3.28
CA TYR A 47 -9.15 3.20 3.25
C TYR A 47 -10.00 2.14 3.89
N GLY A 48 -10.90 2.54 4.80
CA GLY A 48 -11.76 1.57 5.47
C GLY A 48 -13.09 2.12 5.95
N THR A 49 -13.91 1.17 6.39
CA THR A 49 -15.25 1.38 6.95
C THR A 49 -15.36 0.65 8.28
N SER A 50 -16.00 1.27 9.28
CA SER A 50 -16.25 0.67 10.60
C SER A 50 -17.71 0.85 10.98
N PHE A 51 -18.33 -0.20 11.54
CA PHE A 51 -19.66 -0.17 12.12
C PHE A 51 -19.59 -0.76 13.53
N GLY A 52 -19.62 0.07 14.58
CA GLY A 52 -19.20 -0.29 15.93
C GLY A 52 -20.05 -1.33 16.64
N MET A 53 -21.37 -1.32 16.43
CA MET A 53 -22.33 -2.24 17.07
C MET A 53 -22.70 -3.38 16.11
N CYS A 54 -21.76 -4.29 15.86
CA CYS A 54 -21.93 -5.38 14.90
C CYS A 54 -21.72 -6.78 15.49
N VAL A 55 -22.20 -7.80 14.77
CA VAL A 55 -21.78 -9.20 14.95
C VAL A 55 -21.04 -9.64 13.69
N GLY A 56 -19.82 -10.17 13.86
CA GLY A 56 -18.98 -10.63 12.75
C GLY A 56 -17.99 -9.58 12.27
N TYR A 57 -17.69 -9.56 10.97
CA TYR A 57 -16.76 -8.61 10.37
C TYR A 57 -17.44 -7.26 10.09
N CYS A 58 -17.08 -6.21 10.84
CA CYS A 58 -17.63 -4.85 10.64
C CYS A 58 -16.59 -3.77 10.49
N ILE A 59 -15.32 -4.13 10.53
CA ILE A 59 -14.23 -3.25 10.18
C ILE A 59 -13.60 -3.85 8.94
N THR A 60 -13.61 -3.11 7.83
CA THR A 60 -12.96 -3.55 6.59
C THR A 60 -12.10 -2.44 6.05
N TRP A 61 -10.93 -2.78 5.56
CA TRP A 61 -10.02 -1.79 4.97
C TRP A 61 -9.14 -2.39 3.90
N ILE A 62 -8.58 -1.51 3.08
CA ILE A 62 -7.49 -1.80 2.16
C ILE A 62 -6.25 -1.01 2.58
N GLU A 63 -5.09 -1.63 2.45
CA GLU A 63 -3.77 -0.99 2.47
C GLU A 63 -3.22 -1.05 1.04
N ALA A 64 -3.16 0.08 0.36
CA ALA A 64 -2.78 0.19 -1.04
C ALA A 64 -1.46 0.96 -1.19
N SER A 65 -0.50 0.38 -1.90
CA SER A 65 0.75 1.03 -2.33
C SER A 65 1.00 0.75 -3.81
N GLN A 66 2.07 1.28 -4.41
CA GLN A 66 2.38 1.01 -5.82
C GLN A 66 2.55 -0.50 -6.15
N ASP A 67 3.04 -1.28 -5.18
CA ASP A 67 3.46 -2.67 -5.40
C ASP A 67 2.42 -3.71 -4.97
N LYS A 68 1.53 -3.33 -4.06
CA LYS A 68 0.60 -4.27 -3.44
C LYS A 68 -0.68 -3.57 -3.01
N ILE A 69 -1.71 -4.39 -2.89
CA ILE A 69 -2.90 -4.06 -2.11
C ILE A 69 -3.26 -5.25 -1.22
N LEU A 70 -3.53 -4.96 0.05
CA LEU A 70 -4.00 -5.91 1.03
C LEU A 70 -5.38 -5.48 1.50
N TYR A 71 -6.37 -6.35 1.38
CA TYR A 71 -7.66 -6.14 2.03
C TYR A 71 -7.67 -6.91 3.35
N THR A 72 -8.28 -6.33 4.38
CA THR A 72 -8.54 -6.99 5.65
C THR A 72 -9.96 -6.74 6.12
N LYS A 73 -10.58 -7.78 6.67
CA LYS A 73 -11.82 -7.72 7.44
C LYS A 73 -11.57 -8.15 8.88
N ALA A 74 -12.07 -7.38 9.84
CA ALA A 74 -11.98 -7.63 11.27
C ALA A 74 -13.31 -7.33 11.96
N GLY A 75 -13.45 -7.76 13.22
CA GLY A 75 -14.69 -7.66 13.98
C GLY A 75 -14.44 -7.47 15.47
N SER A 76 -15.42 -7.89 16.28
CA SER A 76 -15.28 -7.96 17.73
C SER A 76 -14.12 -8.86 18.18
N GLN A 77 -13.78 -8.84 19.48
CA GLN A 77 -12.60 -9.54 20.01
C GLN A 77 -12.54 -11.04 19.69
N ASP A 78 -13.69 -11.69 19.45
CA ASP A 78 -13.79 -13.12 19.13
C ASP A 78 -13.72 -13.42 17.62
N VAL A 79 -13.58 -12.41 16.78
CA VAL A 79 -13.51 -12.53 15.32
C VAL A 79 -12.06 -12.43 14.87
N THR A 80 -11.48 -13.55 14.43
CA THR A 80 -10.14 -13.57 13.83
C THR A 80 -10.11 -12.75 12.54
N PRO A 81 -9.22 -11.74 12.41
CA PRO A 81 -9.09 -11.00 11.17
C PRO A 81 -8.70 -11.90 9.99
N VAL A 82 -9.25 -11.60 8.82
CA VAL A 82 -8.93 -12.28 7.56
C VAL A 82 -8.39 -11.26 6.58
N SER A 83 -7.29 -11.58 5.93
CA SER A 83 -6.68 -10.72 4.92
C SER A 83 -6.47 -11.47 3.61
N CYS A 84 -6.63 -10.78 2.49
CA CYS A 84 -6.24 -11.32 1.19
C CYS A 84 -5.64 -10.25 0.28
N SER A 85 -4.68 -10.67 -0.55
CA SER A 85 -4.00 -9.78 -1.50
C SER A 85 -4.86 -9.52 -2.73
N GLY A 86 -4.81 -8.30 -3.25
CA GLY A 86 -5.52 -7.92 -4.47
C GLY A 86 -4.62 -7.92 -5.70
N PRO A 87 -4.98 -7.16 -6.76
CA PRO A 87 -4.22 -7.14 -8.00
C PRO A 87 -2.78 -6.68 -7.79
N THR A 88 -1.86 -7.38 -8.44
CA THR A 88 -0.43 -7.05 -8.50
C THR A 88 -0.15 -6.02 -9.61
N PRO A 89 1.04 -5.39 -9.63
CA PRO A 89 1.49 -4.55 -10.75
C PRO A 89 1.25 -5.19 -12.12
N CYS A 90 1.54 -6.48 -12.26
CA CYS A 90 1.37 -7.24 -13.50
C CYS A 90 -0.09 -7.51 -13.89
N GLN A 91 -1.04 -7.26 -12.99
CA GLN A 91 -2.48 -7.34 -13.24
C GLN A 91 -3.08 -5.95 -13.50
N GLY A 92 -2.25 -4.95 -13.83
CA GLY A 92 -2.69 -3.59 -14.15
C GLY A 92 -2.85 -2.68 -12.93
N TRP A 93 -2.34 -3.08 -11.76
CA TRP A 93 -2.43 -2.27 -10.54
C TRP A 93 -1.65 -0.96 -10.64
N SER A 94 -0.46 -0.95 -11.25
CA SER A 94 0.39 0.26 -11.28
C SER A 94 -0.30 1.45 -11.96
N ALA A 95 -0.95 1.23 -13.11
CA ALA A 95 -1.71 2.28 -13.78
C ALA A 95 -2.92 2.75 -12.96
N LYS A 96 -3.57 1.86 -12.20
CA LYS A 96 -4.67 2.25 -11.29
C LYS A 96 -4.15 3.06 -10.10
N TRP A 97 -3.02 2.65 -9.53
CA TRP A 97 -2.33 3.38 -8.47
C TRP A 97 -1.98 4.80 -8.91
N GLU A 98 -1.34 4.96 -10.06
CA GLU A 98 -0.95 6.27 -10.60
C GLU A 98 -2.12 7.22 -10.84
N ASN A 99 -3.24 6.70 -11.36
CA ASN A 99 -4.45 7.52 -11.52
C ASN A 99 -5.01 7.93 -10.15
N LEU A 100 -5.14 6.98 -9.21
CA LEU A 100 -5.65 7.23 -7.86
C LEU A 100 -4.87 8.34 -7.15
N VAL A 101 -3.54 8.24 -7.12
CA VAL A 101 -2.68 9.23 -6.45
C VAL A 101 -2.62 10.57 -7.18
N SER A 102 -2.91 10.61 -8.49
CA SER A 102 -2.96 11.88 -9.24
C SER A 102 -4.18 12.74 -8.93
N ASP A 103 -5.25 12.13 -8.41
CA ASP A 103 -6.48 12.82 -8.01
C ASP A 103 -6.40 13.42 -6.58
N ILE A 104 -5.31 13.19 -5.86
CA ILE A 104 -5.16 13.58 -4.45
C ILE A 104 -4.43 14.92 -4.35
N ASP A 105 -5.14 15.94 -3.87
CA ASP A 105 -4.52 17.17 -3.34
C ASP A 105 -3.99 16.88 -1.93
N ILE A 106 -2.69 16.57 -1.86
CA ILE A 106 -2.04 16.16 -0.62
C ILE A 106 -2.03 17.28 0.44
N GLU A 107 -1.90 18.53 0.02
CA GLU A 107 -1.88 19.68 0.94
C GLU A 107 -3.29 19.90 1.51
N ALA A 108 -4.32 19.85 0.66
CA ALA A 108 -5.71 19.94 1.13
C ALA A 108 -6.06 18.79 2.08
N PHE A 109 -5.62 17.56 1.80
CA PHE A 109 -5.85 16.40 2.68
C PHE A 109 -5.18 16.55 4.05
N PHE A 110 -3.90 16.93 4.09
CA PHE A 110 -3.14 17.09 5.34
C PHE A 110 -3.61 18.27 6.19
N ASN A 111 -4.38 19.20 5.61
CA ASN A 111 -5.00 20.32 6.33
C ASN A 111 -6.38 19.98 6.94
N LEU A 112 -6.93 18.79 6.68
CA LEU A 112 -8.18 18.34 7.29
C LEU A 112 -7.99 18.01 8.77
N ASP A 113 -9.03 18.25 9.59
CA ASP A 113 -9.09 17.69 10.93
C ASP A 113 -9.09 16.15 10.89
N GLU A 114 -8.49 15.50 11.87
CA GLU A 114 -8.45 14.02 11.94
C GLU A 114 -9.85 13.39 12.10
N VAL A 115 -10.80 14.14 12.66
CA VAL A 115 -12.19 13.73 12.88
C VAL A 115 -13.11 14.82 12.37
N ILE A 116 -13.95 14.48 11.38
CA ILE A 116 -14.91 15.40 10.77
C ILE A 116 -16.33 14.88 10.98
N GLY A 117 -17.20 15.74 11.49
CA GLY A 117 -18.58 15.38 11.80
C GLY A 117 -18.70 14.46 13.02
N CYS A 118 -19.58 13.46 12.94
CA CYS A 118 -19.86 12.51 14.03
C CYS A 118 -19.72 11.08 13.51
N PRO A 119 -18.48 10.57 13.32
CA PRO A 119 -18.28 9.23 12.77
C PRO A 119 -18.95 8.17 13.64
N ASP A 120 -19.73 7.29 13.02
CA ASP A 120 -20.48 6.20 13.66
C ASP A 120 -21.41 6.64 14.79
N CYS A 121 -21.90 7.88 14.75
CA CYS A 121 -22.97 8.33 15.64
C CYS A 121 -24.31 7.75 15.19
N ALA A 122 -25.15 7.35 16.16
CA ALA A 122 -26.45 6.72 15.90
C ALA A 122 -26.38 5.48 14.99
N ASP A 123 -25.31 4.67 15.14
CA ASP A 123 -25.06 3.43 14.39
C ASP A 123 -24.96 3.63 12.86
N GLY A 124 -24.57 4.84 12.42
CA GLY A 124 -24.45 5.20 11.01
C GLY A 124 -23.19 4.68 10.30
N GLY A 125 -22.18 4.22 11.05
CA GLY A 125 -20.88 3.84 10.53
C GLY A 125 -19.92 5.01 10.33
N ALA A 126 -18.65 4.66 10.12
CA ALA A 126 -17.58 5.60 9.81
C ALA A 126 -16.79 5.13 8.58
N GLU A 127 -16.27 6.09 7.82
CA GLU A 127 -15.22 5.88 6.83
C GLU A 127 -13.93 6.56 7.31
N TRP A 128 -12.78 6.03 6.90
CA TRP A 128 -11.52 6.73 7.07
C TRP A 128 -10.62 6.58 5.84
N VAL A 129 -9.77 7.58 5.68
CA VAL A 129 -8.60 7.54 4.79
C VAL A 129 -7.37 7.86 5.65
N GLU A 130 -6.33 7.03 5.59
CA GLU A 130 -4.99 7.37 6.08
C GLU A 130 -4.05 7.45 4.88
N ILE A 131 -3.32 8.56 4.73
CA ILE A 131 -2.30 8.71 3.68
C ILE A 131 -0.93 8.79 4.35
N THR A 132 -0.04 7.89 3.97
CA THR A 132 1.36 7.89 4.39
C THR A 132 2.23 8.44 3.27
N THR A 133 3.08 9.41 3.61
CA THR A 133 4.08 10.01 2.73
C THR A 133 5.48 9.89 3.33
N PHE A 134 6.51 10.34 2.62
CA PHE A 134 7.84 10.48 3.19
C PHE A 134 7.93 11.47 4.37
N GLN A 135 7.00 12.42 4.48
CA GLN A 135 7.02 13.48 5.49
C GLN A 135 6.20 13.14 6.74
N GLY A 136 5.32 12.15 6.65
CA GLY A 136 4.45 11.73 7.74
C GLY A 136 3.20 11.05 7.25
N LYS A 137 2.31 10.74 8.20
CA LYS A 137 1.01 10.13 7.93
C LYS A 137 -0.11 10.98 8.53
N HIS A 138 -1.25 11.03 7.86
CA HIS A 138 -2.44 11.73 8.33
C HIS A 138 -3.67 10.87 8.12
N LYS A 139 -4.50 10.74 9.15
CA LYS A 139 -5.74 9.95 9.12
C LYS A 139 -6.94 10.84 9.34
N VAL A 140 -7.89 10.77 8.42
CA VAL A 140 -9.16 11.50 8.49
C VAL A 140 -10.29 10.50 8.60
N THR A 141 -11.08 10.60 9.68
CA THR A 141 -12.25 9.77 9.94
C THR A 141 -13.52 10.63 9.86
N TYR A 142 -14.52 10.16 9.11
CA TYR A 142 -15.75 10.88 8.83
C TYR A 142 -16.97 9.95 8.81
N GLU A 143 -18.16 10.55 8.79
CA GLU A 143 -19.43 9.81 8.72
C GLU A 143 -19.55 9.01 7.41
N TYR A 144 -20.07 7.78 7.51
CA TYR A 144 -20.24 6.90 6.35
C TYR A 144 -21.01 7.61 5.22
N THR A 145 -20.51 7.50 3.99
CA THR A 145 -21.03 8.16 2.77
C THR A 145 -20.99 9.70 2.73
N ALA A 146 -20.35 10.35 3.70
CA ALA A 146 -20.25 11.81 3.77
C ALA A 146 -18.78 12.31 3.74
N PRO A 147 -18.00 12.01 2.67
CA PRO A 147 -16.61 12.45 2.58
C PRO A 147 -16.48 13.99 2.56
N PRO A 148 -15.46 14.55 3.24
CA PRO A 148 -15.03 15.93 3.07
C PRO A 148 -14.69 16.27 1.62
N ASP A 149 -14.76 17.54 1.24
CA ASP A 149 -14.53 17.98 -0.15
C ASP A 149 -13.16 17.57 -0.71
N ALA A 150 -12.12 17.58 0.13
CA ALA A 150 -10.78 17.15 -0.28
C ALA A 150 -10.65 15.62 -0.48
N ILE A 151 -11.60 14.82 0.03
CA ILE A 151 -11.60 13.34 -0.11
C ILE A 151 -12.53 12.88 -1.24
N LYS A 152 -13.61 13.62 -1.51
CA LYS A 152 -14.60 13.31 -2.57
C LYS A 152 -14.01 12.86 -3.92
N PRO A 153 -12.95 13.49 -4.47
CA PRO A 153 -12.46 13.16 -5.81
C PRO A 153 -11.98 11.72 -5.96
N PHE A 154 -11.44 11.13 -4.89
CA PHE A 154 -10.80 9.81 -4.94
C PHE A 154 -11.48 8.75 -4.06
N ARG A 155 -12.48 9.16 -3.25
CA ARG A 155 -13.21 8.27 -2.36
C ARG A 155 -13.83 7.09 -3.12
N ASP A 156 -14.57 7.36 -4.18
CA ASP A 156 -15.36 6.34 -4.86
C ASP A 156 -14.45 5.27 -5.49
N THR A 157 -13.27 5.67 -5.98
CA THR A 157 -12.23 4.74 -6.44
C THR A 157 -11.75 3.81 -5.32
N LEU A 158 -11.48 4.34 -4.13
CA LEU A 158 -11.07 3.54 -2.97
C LEU A 158 -12.20 2.61 -2.50
N PHE A 159 -13.44 3.10 -2.52
CA PHE A 159 -14.61 2.31 -2.18
C PHE A 159 -14.82 1.16 -3.14
N GLU A 160 -14.88 1.42 -4.45
CA GLU A 160 -15.03 0.38 -5.47
C GLU A 160 -13.90 -0.65 -5.42
N LEU A 161 -12.66 -0.18 -5.17
CA LEU A 161 -11.52 -1.06 -5.00
C LEU A 161 -11.68 -1.99 -3.79
N LYS A 162 -12.05 -1.45 -2.63
CA LYS A 162 -12.31 -2.24 -1.41
C LYS A 162 -13.45 -3.25 -1.62
N GLU A 163 -14.54 -2.84 -2.25
CA GLU A 163 -15.71 -3.72 -2.50
C GLU A 163 -15.45 -4.78 -3.59
N SER A 164 -14.36 -4.67 -4.36
CA SER A 164 -14.00 -5.68 -5.36
C SER A 164 -13.41 -6.97 -4.76
N PHE A 165 -13.00 -6.94 -3.49
CA PHE A 165 -12.37 -8.07 -2.82
C PHE A 165 -13.39 -9.13 -2.40
N LYS A 166 -13.00 -10.40 -2.58
CA LYS A 166 -13.74 -11.57 -2.10
C LYS A 166 -12.80 -12.42 -1.25
N CYS A 167 -12.57 -12.00 -0.02
CA CYS A 167 -11.83 -12.79 0.95
C CYS A 167 -12.85 -13.61 1.75
N ASP A 168 -12.83 -14.94 1.62
CA ASP A 168 -13.66 -15.85 2.43
C ASP A 168 -12.89 -16.32 3.67
#